data_AF-A0A968DDD5-F1
#
_entry.id   AF-A0A968DDD5-F1
#
_cell.length_a   1.000
_cell.length_b   1.000
_cell.length_c   1.000
_cell.angle_alpha   90.00
_cell.angle_beta   90.00
_cell.angle_gamma   90.00
#
_symmetry.space_group_name_H-M   'P 1'
#
loop_
_entity.id
_entity.type
_entity.pdbx_description
1 polymer ?
#
loop_
_entity_poly.entity_id
_entity_poly.type
_entity_poly.pdbx_seq_one_letter_code
_entity_poly.pdbx_strand_id
1 'polypeptide(L)' 'LLYFKPEGRGTDVGAALQFVAQVLRRKAVVFLVSDFLDPGFETPLSVVSRRHDVVPITITDAREESL' A
#
# COMPACT_ATOMS: atom_id res chain seq x y z
N LEU A 1 7.56 -20.89 11.21
CA LEU A 1 6.33 -20.27 11.76
C LEU A 1 6.66 -18.83 12.11
N LEU A 2 6.46 -17.90 11.17
CA LEU A 2 6.52 -16.46 11.43
C LEU A 2 5.17 -16.06 12.05
N TYR A 3 5.07 -16.08 13.38
CA TYR A 3 3.92 -15.50 14.06
C TYR A 3 4.16 -14.00 14.17
N PHE A 4 3.74 -13.24 13.17
CA PHE A 4 3.62 -11.79 13.28
C PHE A 4 2.30 -11.49 13.98
N LYS A 5 2.36 -10.86 15.16
CA LYS A 5 1.19 -10.35 15.85
C LYS A 5 1.09 -8.86 15.50
N PRO A 6 0.07 -8.41 14.77
CA PRO A 6 -0.07 -7.00 14.44
C PRO A 6 -0.21 -6.19 15.73
N GLU A 7 0.59 -5.13 15.85
CA GLU A 7 0.53 -4.20 17.00
C GLU A 7 -0.66 -3.22 16.88
N GLY A 8 -1.18 -3.02 15.66
CA GLY A 8 -2.31 -2.15 15.33
C GLY A 8 -3.58 -2.92 14.93
N ARG A 9 -4.71 -2.20 14.86
CA ARG A 9 -6.04 -2.76 14.54
C ARG A 9 -6.48 -2.61 13.07
N GLY A 10 -5.68 -2.01 12.21
CA GLY A 10 -6.08 -1.79 10.82
C GLY A 10 -4.93 -1.36 9.91
N THR A 11 -5.22 -1.41 8.61
CA THR A 11 -4.38 -0.95 7.51
C THR A 11 -5.10 0.24 6.88
N ASP A 12 -4.40 1.34 6.63
CA ASP A 12 -4.92 2.49 5.88
C ASP A 12 -3.91 2.85 4.79
N VAL A 13 -4.08 2.25 3.62
CA VAL A 13 -3.20 2.43 2.46
C VAL A 13 -3.35 3.85 1.91
N GLY A 14 -4.56 4.42 1.99
CA GLY A 14 -4.85 5.77 1.56
C GLY A 14 -4.03 6.82 2.31
N ALA A 15 -4.02 6.76 3.65
CA ALA A 15 -3.24 7.65 4.50
C ALA A 15 -1.73 7.52 4.26
N ALA A 16 -1.23 6.29 4.07
CA ALA A 16 0.17 6.05 3.73
C ALA A 16 0.56 6.73 2.40
N LEU A 17 -0.28 6.60 1.36
CA LEU A 17 -0.05 7.24 0.07
C LEU A 17 -0.16 8.77 0.13
N GLN A 18 -1.08 9.32 0.92
CA GLN A 18 -1.16 10.76 1.16
C GLN A 18 0.11 11.31 1.81
N PHE A 19 0.65 10.59 2.81
CA PHE A 19 1.92 10.94 3.44
C PHE A 19 3.08 10.90 2.44
N VAL A 20 3.15 9.86 1.61
CA VAL A 20 4.15 9.76 0.53
C VAL A 20 4.08 10.97 -0.40
N ALA A 21 2.88 11.37 -0.83
CA ALA A 21 2.68 12.53 -1.71
C ALA A 21 3.16 13.86 -1.08
N GLN A 22 3.13 13.98 0.24
CA GLN A 22 3.58 15.18 0.96
C GLN A 22 5.10 15.18 1.22
N VAL A 23 5.67 14.02 1.52
CA VAL A 23 7.08 13.89 1.93
C VAL A 23 8.03 13.75 0.74
N LEU A 24 7.65 12.97 -0.28
CA LEU A 24 8.50 12.75 -1.45
C LEU A 24 8.38 13.91 -2.45
N ARG A 25 9.23 14.92 -2.28
CA ARG A 25 9.23 16.09 -3.18
C ARG A 25 9.92 15.86 -4.53
N ARG A 26 10.81 14.87 -4.61
CA ARG A 26 11.55 14.50 -5.84
C ARG A 26 10.97 13.21 -6.41
N LYS A 27 11.05 13.04 -7.73
CA LYS A 27 10.66 11.79 -8.40
C LYS A 27 11.45 10.63 -7.78
N ALA A 28 10.75 9.54 -7.48
CA ALA A 28 11.27 8.36 -6.81
C ALA A 28 10.57 7.11 -7.34
N VAL A 29 11.16 5.95 -7.10
CA VAL A 29 10.51 4.65 -7.30
C VAL A 29 9.92 4.23 -5.94
N VAL A 30 8.64 3.90 -5.90
CA VAL A 30 7.90 3.53 -4.69
C VAL A 30 7.39 2.11 -4.86
N PHE A 31 7.91 1.19 -4.04
CA PHE A 31 7.40 -0.18 -3.98
C PHE A 31 6.26 -0.25 -2.96
N LEU A 32 5.04 -0.52 -3.44
CA LEU A 32 3.86 -0.66 -2.59
C LEU A 32 3.55 -2.14 -2.42
N VAL A 33 3.84 -2.67 -1.23
CA VAL A 33 3.60 -4.07 -0.88
C VAL A 33 2.29 -4.17 -0.11
N SER A 34 1.27 -4.83 -0.67
CA SER A 34 -0.05 -4.95 -0.04
C SER A 34 -0.87 -6.11 -0.65
N ASP A 35 -1.84 -6.63 0.10
CA ASP A 35 -2.94 -7.47 -0.41
C ASP A 35 -4.02 -6.63 -1.13
N PHE A 36 -3.98 -5.30 -1.00
CA PHE A 36 -4.91 -4.33 -1.57
C PHE A 36 -6.37 -4.54 -1.17
N LEU A 37 -6.63 -5.10 0.02
CA LEU A 37 -8.00 -5.31 0.53
C LEU A 37 -8.61 -4.06 1.19
N ASP A 38 -7.79 -3.09 1.57
CA ASP A 38 -8.24 -1.80 2.12
C ASP A 38 -8.91 -0.95 1.02
N PRO A 39 -10.11 -0.37 1.23
CA PRO A 39 -10.75 0.50 0.24
C PRO A 39 -10.25 1.95 0.32
N GLY A 40 -10.45 2.74 -0.75
CA GLY A 40 -10.26 4.20 -0.71
C GLY A 40 -8.83 4.68 -0.97
N PHE A 41 -7.92 3.79 -1.37
CA PHE A 41 -6.55 4.14 -1.76
C PHE A 41 -6.42 4.58 -3.23
N GLU A 42 -7.44 4.40 -4.07
CA GLU A 42 -7.35 4.54 -5.52
C GLU A 42 -7.02 5.98 -5.94
N THR A 43 -7.67 6.95 -5.30
CA THR A 43 -7.42 8.37 -5.54
C THR A 43 -6.01 8.79 -5.12
N PRO A 44 -5.56 8.56 -3.87
CA PRO A 44 -4.21 8.91 -3.47
C PRO A 44 -3.14 8.11 -4.24
N LEU A 45 -3.42 6.87 -4.63
CA LEU A 45 -2.54 6.09 -5.51
C LEU A 45 -2.38 6.77 -6.87
N SER A 46 -3.48 7.21 -7.49
CA SER A 46 -3.43 7.97 -8.76
C SER A 46 -2.58 9.23 -8.64
N VAL A 47 -2.66 9.95 -7.51
CA VAL A 47 -1.86 11.15 -7.26
C VAL A 47 -0.37 10.81 -7.15
N VAL A 48 -0.01 9.78 -6.39
CA VAL A 48 1.39 9.34 -6.23
C VAL A 48 1.96 8.83 -7.55
N SER A 49 1.21 7.99 -8.28
CA SER A 49 1.65 7.40 -9.56
C SER A 49 1.84 8.42 -10.69
N ARG A 50 1.25 9.63 -10.58
CA ARG A 50 1.53 10.72 -11.53
C ARG A 50 2.92 11.35 -11.34
N ARG A 51 3.47 11.29 -10.12
CA ARG A 51 4.75 11.93 -9.77
C ARG A 51 5.90 10.93 -9.60
N HIS A 52 5.57 9.72 -9.15
CA HIS A 52 6.52 8.66 -8.81
C HIS A 52 6.27 7.43 -9.68
N ASP A 53 7.32 6.65 -9.88
CA ASP A 53 7.16 5.32 -10.47
C ASP A 53 6.71 4.37 -9.37
N VAL A 54 5.45 3.98 -9.38
CA VAL A 54 4.86 3.13 -8.33
C VAL A 54 4.82 1.70 -8.83
N VAL A 55 5.52 0.82 -8.14
CA VAL A 55 5.57 -0.62 -8.43
C VAL A 55 4.72 -1.34 -7.38
N PRO A 56 3.51 -1.81 -7.72
CA PRO A 56 2.72 -2.63 -6.82
C PRO A 56 3.32 -4.03 -6.70
N ILE A 57 3.41 -4.53 -5.48
CA ILE A 57 3.78 -5.91 -5.14
C ILE A 57 2.61 -6.49 -4.37
N THR A 58 1.84 -7.33 -5.06
CA THR A 58 0.67 -7.99 -4.45
C THR A 58 1.12 -9.16 -3.58
N ILE A 59 0.61 -9.21 -2.36
CA ILE A 59 0.71 -10.40 -1.51
C ILE A 59 -0.60 -11.18 -1.69
N THR A 60 -0.48 -12.49 -1.88
CA THR A 60 -1.61 -13.43 -1.87
C THR A 60 -1.36 -14.48 -0.81
N ASP A 61 -2.29 -14.64 0.14
CA ASP A 61 -2.31 -15.80 1.04
C ASP A 61 -3.29 -16.85 0.50
N ALA A 62 -2.85 -18.11 0.40
CA ALA A 62 -3.72 -19.21 -0.03
C ALA A 62 -4.97 -19.38 0.87
N ARG A 63 -4.93 -18.87 2.11
CA ARG A 63 -6.09 -18.83 3.00
C ARG A 63 -7.13 -17.79 2.56
N GLU A 64 -6.72 -16.72 1.89
CA GLU A 64 -7.62 -15.69 1.34
C GLU A 64 -8.35 -16.21 0.09
N GLU A 65 -7.71 -17.07 -0.71
CA GLU A 65 -8.35 -17.70 -1.89
C GLU A 65 -9.35 -18.81 -1.52
N SER A 66 -9.25 -19.36 -0.30
CA SER A 66 -10.10 -20.46 0.16
C SER A 66 -11.39 -20.04 0.88
N LEU A 67 -11.65 -18.74 0.97
CA LEU A 67 -12.85 -18.11 1.54
C LEU A 67 -13.82 -17.67 0.44
#